data_AF-A0A256LFK6-F1
#
_entry.id   AF-A0A256LFK6-F1
#
_cell.length_a   1.000
_cell.length_b   1.000
_cell.length_c   1.000
_cell.angle_alpha   90.00
_cell.angle_beta   90.00
_cell.angle_gamma   90.00
#
_symmetry.space_group_name_H-M   'P 1'
#
loop_
_entity.id
_entity.type
_entity.pdbx_description
1 polymer ?
#
loop_
_entity_poly.entity_id
_entity_poly.type
_entity_poly.pdbx_seq_one_letter_code
_entity_poly.pdbx_strand_id
1 'polypeptide(L)'
;MEVIDKRKKEKKWEVGDVMDYHNNGGKSNYGLIVGPTYGDEYYIAFFDKNGLSTDGFVHTVAIRGTSSVNELIRKISSDWDCVERVNAHLVVED
;
A
#
# COMPACT_ATOMS: atom_id res chain seq x y z
N MET A 1 -10.99 34.58 -5.77
CA MET A 1 -9.64 34.03 -5.99
C MET A 1 -9.69 32.59 -5.54
N GLU A 2 -9.62 31.64 -6.46
CA GLU A 2 -9.69 30.21 -6.16
C GLU A 2 -8.27 29.70 -5.91
N VAL A 3 -7.98 29.29 -4.68
CA VAL A 3 -6.67 28.74 -4.32
C VAL A 3 -6.66 27.27 -4.69
N ILE A 4 -6.13 26.97 -5.87
CA ILE A 4 -5.95 25.60 -6.35
C ILE A 4 -4.63 25.07 -5.78
N ASP A 5 -4.72 24.17 -4.79
CA ASP A 5 -3.55 23.48 -4.24
C ASP A 5 -3.03 22.41 -5.22
N LYS A 6 -1.96 22.74 -5.94
CA LYS A 6 -1.32 21.84 -6.92
C LYS A 6 -0.62 20.63 -6.30
N ARG A 7 -0.50 20.53 -4.96
CA ARG A 7 0.00 19.33 -4.26
C ARG A 7 -1.03 18.21 -4.25
N LYS A 8 -2.32 18.55 -4.34
CA LYS A 8 -3.41 17.60 -4.58
C LYS A 8 -3.59 17.34 -6.07
N LYS A 9 -2.55 16.85 -6.74
CA LYS A 9 -2.87 15.82 -7.75
C LYS A 9 -3.13 14.58 -6.93
N GLU A 10 -4.39 14.15 -6.86
CA GLU A 10 -4.72 12.76 -6.56
C GLU A 10 -4.02 11.92 -7.62
N LYS A 11 -2.71 11.71 -7.45
CA LYS A 11 -1.99 10.73 -8.23
C LYS A 11 -2.65 9.42 -7.84
N LYS A 12 -3.24 8.79 -8.84
CA LYS A 12 -3.75 7.43 -8.72
C LYS A 12 -2.63 6.56 -8.17
N TRP A 13 -2.99 5.67 -7.26
CA TRP A 13 -2.08 4.66 -6.74
C TRP A 13 -1.56 3.80 -7.88
N GLU A 14 -0.26 3.52 -7.85
CA GLU A 14 0.44 2.73 -8.85
C GLU A 14 1.32 1.65 -8.21
N VAL A 15 1.68 0.62 -8.98
CA VAL A 15 2.64 -0.39 -8.54
C VAL A 15 3.96 0.29 -8.20
N GLY A 16 4.56 -0.07 -7.08
CA GLY A 16 5.76 0.56 -6.55
C GLY A 16 5.48 1.69 -5.56
N ASP A 17 4.25 2.19 -5.47
CA ASP A 17 3.89 3.13 -4.40
C ASP A 17 4.00 2.43 -3.03
N VAL A 18 4.55 3.16 -2.07
CA VAL A 18 4.60 2.76 -0.66
C VAL A 18 3.47 3.46 0.09
N MET A 19 2.80 2.72 0.96
CA MET A 19 1.72 3.20 1.81
C MET A 19 2.08 3.10 3.30
N ASP A 20 1.64 4.08 4.09
CA ASP A 20 1.45 3.98 5.53
C ASP A 20 -0.04 3.69 5.79
N TYR A 21 -0.32 2.73 6.66
CA TYR A 21 -1.67 2.43 7.09
C TYR A 21 -1.74 2.05 8.58
N HIS A 22 -2.72 2.60 9.28
CA HIS A 22 -2.92 2.41 10.71
C HIS A 22 -4.34 2.77 11.15
N ASN A 23 -4.75 2.25 12.30
CA ASN A 23 -5.96 2.67 13.00
C ASN A 23 -5.66 3.89 13.87
N ASN A 24 -6.67 4.67 14.22
CA ASN A 24 -6.49 5.88 15.04
C ASN A 24 -5.77 5.57 16.36
N GLY A 25 -4.63 6.23 16.59
CA GLY A 25 -3.77 6.01 17.76
C GLY A 25 -2.97 4.70 17.73
N GLY A 26 -3.04 3.94 16.64
CA GLY A 26 -2.27 2.72 16.41
C GLY A 26 -0.88 2.97 15.85
N LYS A 27 -0.06 1.90 15.83
CA LYS A 27 1.27 1.92 15.20
C LYS A 27 1.13 1.92 13.68
N SER A 28 1.90 2.76 13.00
CA SER A 28 2.06 2.74 11.55
C SER A 28 2.55 1.39 11.05
N ASN A 29 1.91 0.90 10.00
CA ASN A 29 2.37 -0.22 9.20
C ASN A 29 2.71 0.30 7.80
N TYR A 30 3.69 -0.35 7.15
CA TYR A 30 4.15 0.07 5.83
C TYR A 30 4.04 -1.09 4.84
N GLY A 31 3.52 -0.78 3.66
CA GLY A 31 3.33 -1.75 2.59
C GLY A 31 3.74 -1.19 1.23
N LEU A 32 4.20 -2.08 0.35
CA LEU A 32 4.55 -1.78 -1.04
C LEU A 32 3.50 -2.40 -1.96
N ILE A 33 2.94 -1.62 -2.89
CA ILE A 33 2.05 -2.16 -3.92
C ILE A 33 2.89 -2.94 -4.94
N VAL A 34 2.60 -4.24 -5.08
CA VAL A 34 3.29 -5.12 -6.02
C VAL A 34 2.29 -5.82 -6.95
N GLY A 35 2.74 -6.09 -8.17
CA GLY A 35 1.95 -6.76 -9.20
C GLY A 35 2.05 -6.05 -10.57
N PRO A 36 1.28 -6.51 -11.58
CA PRO A 36 0.58 -7.79 -11.57
C PRO A 36 1.57 -8.95 -11.42
N THR A 37 1.24 -9.94 -10.59
CA THR A 37 2.01 -11.18 -10.46
C THR A 37 1.36 -12.31 -11.28
N TYR A 38 1.64 -13.57 -10.97
CA TYR A 38 0.93 -14.70 -11.58
C TYR A 38 -0.59 -14.55 -11.40
N GLY A 39 -1.35 -14.69 -12.49
CA GLY A 39 -2.81 -14.54 -12.48
C GLY A 39 -3.35 -13.12 -12.63
N ASP A 40 -2.50 -12.14 -13.02
CA ASP A 40 -2.86 -10.72 -13.14
C ASP A 40 -3.32 -10.07 -11.81
N GLU A 41 -2.77 -10.57 -10.72
CA GLU A 41 -3.16 -10.19 -9.37
C GLU A 41 -2.21 -9.15 -8.75
N TYR A 42 -2.79 -8.26 -7.95
CA TYR A 42 -2.09 -7.20 -7.22
C TYR A 42 -2.16 -7.46 -5.71
N TYR A 43 -1.06 -7.11 -5.03
CA TYR A 43 -0.79 -7.44 -3.64
C TYR A 43 -0.14 -6.26 -2.92
N ILE A 44 -0.15 -6.30 -1.59
CA ILE A 44 0.78 -5.53 -0.77
C ILE A 44 1.86 -6.47 -0.27
N ALA A 45 3.11 -6.06 -0.45
CA ALA A 45 4.24 -6.69 0.20
C ALA A 45 4.63 -5.88 1.44
N PHE A 46 4.92 -6.59 2.54
CA PHE A 46 5.34 -5.99 3.80
C PHE A 46 6.77 -6.34 4.10
N PHE A 47 7.43 -5.50 4.88
CA PHE A 47 8.76 -5.81 5.39
C PHE A 47 8.62 -6.58 6.71
N ASP A 48 9.02 -7.85 6.71
CA ASP A 48 9.15 -8.65 7.92
C ASP A 48 10.62 -8.93 8.25
N LYS A 49 10.87 -9.69 9.32
CA LYS A 49 12.22 -10.04 9.79
C LYS A 49 13.06 -10.82 8.77
N ASN A 50 12.44 -11.39 7.74
CA ASN A 50 13.06 -12.16 6.66
C ASN A 50 13.07 -11.39 5.33
N GLY A 51 12.60 -10.13 5.30
CA GLY A 51 12.58 -9.27 4.12
C GLY A 51 11.17 -8.97 3.60
N LEU A 52 11.07 -8.66 2.31
CA LEU A 52 9.80 -8.36 1.64
C LEU A 52 8.98 -9.64 1.46
N SER A 53 7.76 -9.63 2.00
CA SER A 53 6.88 -10.78 2.01
C SER A 53 5.44 -10.36 1.70
N THR A 54 4.80 -11.06 0.76
CA THR A 54 3.34 -11.04 0.58
C THR A 54 2.65 -12.06 1.49
N ASP A 55 3.46 -12.88 2.17
CA ASP A 55 3.02 -13.90 3.12
C ASP A 55 3.03 -13.43 4.58
N GLY A 56 3.55 -12.24 4.84
CA GLY A 56 3.85 -11.72 6.17
C GLY A 56 2.70 -11.01 6.90
N PHE A 57 2.45 -11.47 8.13
CA PHE A 57 1.97 -10.74 9.32
C PHE A 57 0.79 -9.75 9.24
N VAL A 58 -0.16 -9.91 8.33
CA VAL A 58 -1.53 -9.42 8.56
C VAL A 58 -2.51 -10.53 8.24
N HIS A 59 -2.68 -11.46 9.19
CA HIS A 59 -3.63 -12.58 9.11
C HIS A 59 -5.11 -12.15 8.95
N THR A 60 -5.40 -10.85 8.90
CA THR A 60 -6.77 -10.31 8.92
C THR A 60 -7.16 -9.50 7.69
N VAL A 61 -6.24 -9.09 6.82
CA VAL A 61 -6.59 -8.21 5.68
C VAL A 61 -6.44 -9.04 4.40
N ALA A 62 -7.56 -9.29 3.71
CA ALA A 62 -7.63 -10.10 2.49
C ALA A 62 -7.09 -9.31 1.27
N ILE A 63 -5.82 -8.91 1.35
CA ILE A 63 -5.09 -8.09 0.37
C ILE A 63 -4.44 -8.91 -0.75
N ARG A 64 -4.69 -10.21 -0.78
CA ARG A 64 -4.18 -11.11 -1.81
C ARG A 64 -5.16 -11.19 -2.96
N GLY A 65 -4.64 -11.30 -4.18
CA GLY A 65 -5.43 -11.69 -5.34
C GLY A 65 -6.44 -10.65 -5.81
N THR A 66 -6.11 -9.36 -5.70
CA THR A 66 -7.00 -8.31 -6.24
C THR A 66 -6.77 -8.12 -7.73
N SER A 67 -7.83 -7.79 -8.48
CA SER A 67 -7.78 -7.64 -9.94
C SER A 67 -7.21 -6.29 -10.40
N SER A 68 -7.02 -5.34 -9.47
CA SER A 68 -6.44 -4.03 -9.75
C SER A 68 -5.92 -3.33 -8.50
N VAL A 69 -4.99 -2.39 -8.68
CA VAL A 69 -4.52 -1.50 -7.60
C VAL A 69 -5.67 -0.74 -6.93
N ASN A 70 -6.67 -0.28 -7.69
CA ASN A 70 -7.81 0.43 -7.11
C ASN A 70 -8.65 -0.47 -6.18
N GLU A 71 -8.82 -1.74 -6.53
CA GLU A 71 -9.50 -2.72 -5.68
C GLU A 71 -8.68 -2.99 -4.41
N LEU A 72 -7.37 -3.12 -4.54
CA LEU A 72 -6.44 -3.29 -3.41
C LEU A 72 -6.57 -2.14 -2.40
N ILE A 73 -6.50 -0.89 -2.87
CA ILE A 73 -6.64 0.30 -2.03
C ILE A 73 -8.00 0.34 -1.34
N ARG A 74 -9.08 0.02 -2.05
CA ARG A 74 -10.43 -0.02 -1.46
C ARG A 74 -10.53 -1.03 -0.31
N LYS A 75 -9.93 -2.21 -0.45
CA LYS A 75 -9.90 -3.23 0.63
C LYS A 75 -9.10 -2.77 1.83
N ILE A 76 -7.95 -2.13 1.63
CA ILE A 76 -7.15 -1.65 2.76
C ILE A 76 -7.88 -0.53 3.48
N SER A 77 -8.46 0.41 2.73
CA SER A 77 -9.23 1.51 3.30
C SER A 77 -10.54 1.08 3.96
N SER A 78 -11.00 -0.18 3.80
CA SER A 78 -12.11 -0.72 4.60
C SER A 78 -11.66 -1.27 5.95
N ASP A 79 -10.39 -1.67 6.06
CA ASP A 79 -9.86 -2.35 7.24
C ASP A 79 -9.03 -1.43 8.14
N TRP A 80 -8.66 -0.24 7.63
CA TRP A 80 -7.80 0.74 8.31
C TRP A 80 -8.36 2.15 8.24
N ASP A 81 -8.30 2.87 9.38
CA ASP A 81 -8.79 4.25 9.48
C ASP A 81 -7.98 5.23 8.60
N CYS A 82 -6.67 5.01 8.51
CA CYS A 82 -5.74 5.84 7.76
C CYS A 82 -4.99 5.00 6.73
N VAL A 83 -4.98 5.48 5.48
CA VAL A 83 -4.21 4.91 4.36
C VAL A 83 -3.66 6.06 3.53
N GLU A 84 -2.36 6.28 3.59
CA GLU A 84 -1.70 7.40 2.93
C GLU A 84 -0.50 6.94 2.12
N ARG A 85 -0.30 7.57 0.95
CA ARG A 85 0.90 7.34 0.18
C ARG A 85 2.08 8.06 0.82
N VAL A 86 3.15 7.33 1.08
CA VAL A 86 4.40 7.92 1.55
C VAL A 86 5.38 8.07 0.39
N ASN A 87 6.16 9.14 0.42
CA ASN A 87 7.24 9.35 -0.53
C ASN A 87 8.47 8.53 -0.12
N ALA A 88 8.38 7.21 -0.26
CA ALA A 88 9.45 6.27 0.03
C ALA A 88 9.76 5.44 -1.22
N HIS A 89 11.01 4.98 -1.31
CA HIS A 89 11.48 4.10 -2.37
C HIS A 89 12.31 2.99 -1.72
N LEU A 90 12.18 1.78 -2.23
CA LEU A 90 12.99 0.66 -1.78
C LEU A 90 14.42 0.83 -2.33
N VAL A 91 15.40 0.78 -1.45
CA VAL A 91 16.83 0.79 -1.80
C VAL A 91 17.44 -0.55 -1.40
N VAL A 92 18.18 -1.16 -2.32
CA VAL A 92 19.03 -2.33 -2.03
C VAL A 92 20.45 -1.79 -1.92
N GLU A 93 21.06 -1.95 -0.74
CA GLU A 93 22.45 -1.58 -0.48
C GLU A 93 23.32 -2.84 -0.47
N ASP A 94 24.54 -2.73 -1.02
CA ASP A 94 25.54 -3.81 -1.10
C ASP A 94 26.27 -4.05 0.23
#